data_AF-A0A819PXH5-F1
#
_entry.id   AF-A0A819PXH5-F1
#
_cell.length_a   1.000
_cell.length_b   1.000
_cell.length_c   1.000
_cell.angle_alpha   90.00
_cell.angle_beta   90.00
_cell.angle_gamma   90.00
#
_symmetry.space_group_name_H-M   'P 1'
#
loop_
_entity.id
_entity.type
_entity.pdbx_description
1 polymer ?
#
loop_
_entity_poly.entity_id
_entity_poly.type
_entity_poly.pdbx_seq_one_letter_code
_entity_poly.pdbx_strand_id
1 'polypeptide(L)' 'CKNAFEWRSRSIYQILTDRFSPENFSYIQCMEQPMTEYALRHYCGGTYRGANDQLDYVVEMGFNAIWISPIP' A
#
# COMPACT_ATOMS: atom_id res chain seq x y z
N CYS A 1 -6.88 -16.39 15.24
CA CYS A 1 -6.22 -16.49 13.92
C CYS A 1 -7.17 -17.17 12.94
N LYS A 2 -7.21 -16.72 11.67
CA LYS A 2 -8.04 -17.34 10.62
C LYS A 2 -7.31 -18.53 9.99
N ASN A 3 -8.02 -19.63 9.74
CA ASN A 3 -7.42 -20.81 9.13
C ASN A 3 -7.39 -20.73 7.58
N ALA A 4 -6.72 -21.67 6.92
CA ALA A 4 -6.59 -21.67 5.46
C ALA A 4 -7.96 -21.71 4.74
N PHE A 5 -8.99 -22.33 5.33
CA PHE A 5 -10.33 -22.37 4.76
C PHE A 5 -11.00 -20.99 4.80
N GLU A 6 -10.88 -20.26 5.91
CA GLU A 6 -11.44 -18.91 6.06
C GLU A 6 -10.76 -17.88 5.14
N TRP A 7 -9.51 -18.11 4.72
CA TRP A 7 -8.81 -17.26 3.75
C TRP A 7 -9.21 -17.52 2.30
N ARG A 8 -9.76 -18.69 1.96
CA ARG A 8 -10.17 -19.02 0.57
C ARG A 8 -11.26 -18.10 0.03
N SER A 9 -12.09 -17.54 0.91
CA SER A 9 -13.15 -16.60 0.52
C SER A 9 -12.71 -15.14 0.50
N ARG A 10 -11.41 -14.86 0.71
CA ARG A 10 -10.87 -13.50 0.75
C ARG A 10 -10.25 -13.13 -0.59
N SER A 11 -10.51 -11.89 -1.00
CA SER A 11 -9.79 -11.22 -2.08
C SER A 11 -8.77 -10.29 -1.44
N ILE A 12 -7.49 -10.54 -1.70
CA ILE A 12 -6.37 -9.85 -1.05
C ILE A 12 -5.84 -8.75 -1.96
N TYR A 13 -5.74 -7.53 -1.44
CA TYR A 13 -5.07 -6.42 -2.09
C TYR A 13 -3.65 -6.26 -1.52
N GLN A 14 -2.64 -6.55 -2.32
CA GLN A 14 -1.24 -6.43 -1.89
C GLN A 14 -0.76 -4.99 -2.08
N ILE A 15 -0.23 -4.40 -1.01
CA ILE A 15 0.28 -3.03 -0.99
C ILE A 15 1.74 -2.98 -0.56
N LEU A 16 2.50 -2.10 -1.22
CA LEU A 16 3.78 -1.64 -0.72
C LEU A 16 3.53 -0.43 0.17
N THR A 17 3.71 -0.58 1.48
CA THR A 17 3.33 0.44 2.47
C THR A 17 3.95 1.80 2.17
N ASP A 18 5.22 1.83 1.74
CA ASP A 18 5.94 3.04 1.36
C ASP A 18 5.38 3.76 0.12
N ARG A 19 4.63 3.07 -0.74
CA ARG A 19 4.17 3.58 -2.04
C ARG A 19 2.66 3.78 -2.15
N PHE A 20 1.89 3.20 -1.25
CA PHE A 20 0.43 3.14 -1.38
C PHE A 20 -0.24 4.50 -1.19
N SER A 21 0.15 5.26 -0.17
CA SER A 21 -0.40 6.59 0.10
C SER A 21 0.67 7.49 0.75
N PRO A 22 1.63 7.99 -0.05
CA PRO A 22 2.66 8.92 0.41
C PRO A 22 2.08 10.33 0.59
N GLU A 23 2.60 11.08 1.58
CA GLU A 23 2.21 12.48 1.80
C GLU A 23 2.68 13.39 0.65
N ASN A 24 1.96 14.49 0.40
CA ASN A 24 2.07 15.34 -0.80
C ASN A 24 3.51 15.68 -1.25
N PHE A 25 4.41 16.03 -0.33
CA PHE A 25 5.79 16.39 -0.70
C PHE A 25 6.59 15.17 -1.20
N SER A 26 6.38 14.00 -0.59
CA SER A 26 7.03 12.76 -0.96
C SER A 26 6.39 12.09 -2.18
N TYR A 27 5.09 12.31 -2.41
CA TYR A 27 4.41 11.89 -3.63
C TYR A 27 5.05 12.52 -4.87
N ILE A 28 5.28 13.84 -4.84
CA ILE A 28 5.95 14.57 -5.92
C ILE A 28 7.32 13.94 -6.19
N GLN A 29 8.15 13.77 -5.17
CA GLN A 29 9.51 13.26 -5.35
C GLN A 29 9.58 11.80 -5.87
N CYS A 30 8.54 11.01 -5.63
CA CYS A 30 8.50 9.60 -6.01
C CYS A 30 7.67 9.28 -7.25
N MET A 31 6.74 10.15 -7.62
CA MET A 31 5.85 9.94 -8.77
C MET A 31 6.11 10.95 -9.90
N GLU A 32 6.89 12.01 -9.65
CA GLU A 32 7.35 12.90 -10.72
C GLU A 32 8.19 12.14 -11.76
N GLN A 33 7.91 12.45 -13.02
CA GLN A 33 8.62 11.91 -14.16
C GLN A 33 9.82 12.80 -14.50
N PRO A 34 10.95 12.22 -14.91
CA PRO A 34 11.15 10.79 -15.20
C PRO A 34 11.33 9.95 -13.93
N MET A 35 10.71 8.77 -13.91
CA MET A 35 10.95 7.76 -12.88
C MET A 35 12.42 7.33 -12.92
N THR A 36 13.23 7.79 -11.96
CA THR A 36 14.65 7.44 -11.88
C THR A 36 14.84 6.15 -11.07
N GLU A 37 15.94 5.44 -11.31
CA GLU A 37 16.36 4.34 -10.44
C GLU A 37 16.48 4.80 -8.98
N TYR A 38 16.94 6.03 -8.78
CA TYR A 38 16.99 6.68 -7.47
C TYR A 38 15.59 6.73 -6.83
N ALA A 39 14.56 7.25 -7.52
CA ALA A 39 13.19 7.31 -7.00
C ALA A 39 12.62 5.92 -6.62
N LEU A 40 12.95 4.88 -7.40
CA LEU A 40 12.47 3.52 -7.12
C LEU A 40 13.15 2.85 -5.93
N ARG A 41 14.41 3.23 -5.62
CA ARG A 41 15.21 2.62 -4.55
C ARG A 41 15.13 3.35 -3.22
N HIS A 42 14.50 4.52 -3.17
CA HIS A 42 14.37 5.33 -1.97
C HIS A 42 12.95 5.29 -1.42
N TYR A 43 12.83 5.66 -0.14
CA TYR A 43 11.54 5.77 0.53
C TYR A 43 10.74 6.93 -0.05
N CYS A 44 9.48 6.64 -0.30
CA CYS A 44 8.48 7.56 -0.82
C CYS A 44 7.53 8.08 0.25
N GLY A 45 7.68 7.66 1.50
CA GLY A 45 6.99 8.28 2.62
C GLY A 45 5.55 7.81 2.80
N GLY A 46 5.19 6.66 2.22
CA GLY A 46 3.94 5.98 2.56
C GLY A 46 3.97 5.48 4.01
N THR A 47 2.85 5.66 4.71
CA THR A 47 2.72 5.32 6.14
C THR A 47 1.51 4.41 6.37
N TYR A 48 1.48 3.72 7.52
CA TYR A 48 0.30 2.97 7.93
C TYR A 48 -0.93 3.85 8.15
N ARG A 49 -0.72 5.11 8.57
CA ARG A 49 -1.82 6.08 8.69
C ARG A 49 -2.40 6.41 7.31
N GLY A 50 -1.56 6.74 6.32
CA GLY A 50 -2.02 6.96 4.95
C GLY A 50 -2.72 5.74 4.36
N ALA A 51 -2.22 4.53 4.63
CA ALA A 51 -2.89 3.30 4.21
C ALA A 51 -4.26 3.10 4.88
N ASN A 52 -4.39 3.44 6.16
CA ASN A 52 -5.65 3.39 6.89
C ASN A 52 -6.68 4.36 6.29
N ASP A 53 -6.23 5.56 5.90
CA ASP A 53 -7.10 6.60 5.31
C ASP A 53 -7.61 6.22 3.90
N GLN A 54 -7.06 5.16 3.29
CA GLN A 54 -7.45 4.63 1.98
C GLN A 54 -8.14 3.25 2.07
N LEU A 55 -8.56 2.80 3.25
CA LEU A 55 -9.22 1.49 3.37
C LEU A 55 -10.58 1.46 2.65
N ASP A 56 -11.31 2.58 2.63
CA ASP A 56 -12.58 2.68 1.91
C ASP A 56 -12.38 2.44 0.41
N TYR A 57 -11.30 2.98 -0.19
CA TYR A 57 -10.91 2.71 -1.58
C TYR A 57 -10.71 1.21 -1.85
N VAL A 58 -10.09 0.48 -0.93
CA VAL A 58 -9.88 -0.97 -1.07
C VAL A 58 -11.19 -1.75 -0.97
N VAL A 59 -12.09 -1.34 -0.08
CA VAL A 59 -13.42 -1.95 0.11
C VAL A 59 -14.32 -1.69 -1.09
N GLU A 60 -14.32 -0.47 -1.64
CA GLU A 60 -15.09 -0.10 -2.84
C GLU A 60 -14.67 -0.88 -4.08
N MET A 61 -13.39 -1.25 -4.19
CA MET A 61 -12.90 -2.18 -5.21
C MET A 61 -13.33 -3.64 -4.99
N GLY A 62 -13.95 -3.96 -3.85
CA GLY A 62 -14.43 -5.30 -3.52
C GLY A 62 -13.41 -6.22 -2.86
N PHE A 63 -12.25 -5.69 -2.44
CA PHE A 63 -11.29 -6.45 -1.65
C PHE A 63 -11.68 -6.45 -0.18
N ASN A 64 -11.34 -7.53 0.52
CA ASN A 64 -11.73 -7.74 1.92
C ASN A 64 -10.57 -8.20 2.81
N ALA A 65 -9.34 -8.08 2.30
CA ALA A 65 -8.09 -8.29 3.00
C ALA A 65 -6.98 -7.46 2.34
N ILE A 66 -6.01 -7.00 3.14
CA ILE A 66 -4.80 -6.34 2.65
C ILE A 66 -3.56 -7.14 3.03
N TRP A 67 -2.54 -7.12 2.17
CA TRP A 67 -1.22 -7.65 2.46
C TRP A 67 -0.19 -6.52 2.37
N ILE A 68 0.43 -6.20 3.51
CA ILE A 68 1.38 -5.10 3.65
C ILE A 68 2.84 -5.55 3.54
N SER A 69 3.74 -4.58 3.41
CA SER A 69 5.19 -4.79 3.54
C SER A 69 5.55 -5.31 4.95
N PRO A 70 6.68 -6.02 5.10
CA PRO A 70 7.13 -6.52 6.41
C PRO A 70 7.30 -5.39 7.44
N ILE A 71 6.88 -5.67 8.68
CA ILE A 71 7.24 -4.89 9.87
C ILE A 71 8.39 -5.60 10.61
N PRO A 72 9.35 -4.86 11.19
CA PRO A 72 10.31 -5.44 12.12
C PRO A 72 9.65 -5.91 13.42
#